data_AF-A0A349JDV0-F1
#
_entry.id   AF-A0A349JDV0-F1
#
_cell.length_a   1.000
_cell.length_b   1.000
_cell.length_c   1.000
_cell.angle_alpha   90.00
_cell.angle_beta   90.00
_cell.angle_gamma   90.00
#
_symmetry.space_group_name_H-M   'P 1'
#
loop_
_entity.id
_entity.type
_entity.pdbx_description
1 polymer ?
#
loop_
_entity_poly.entity_id
_entity_poly.type
_entity_poly.pdbx_seq_one_letter_code
_entity_poly.pdbx_strand_id
1 'polypeptide(L)'
;MVRLVLALVTLACFILLTGCGGGEARSRPLNRGQAASRTEVMELKVVKVWDVVSDALNHDREPGISHYIEVDVLSGSAAGTPLTLPFDEWNVGGRPPAEGSTVVVAPADWVRRGKDSRGRPFGGW
;
A
#
# COMPACT_ATOMS: atom_id res chain seq x y z
N MET A 1 -20.18 -30.83 37.18
CA MET A 1 -18.90 -30.84 36.42
C MET A 1 -19.07 -30.76 34.90
N VAL A 2 -20.03 -31.47 34.28
CA VAL A 2 -20.22 -31.49 32.81
C VAL A 2 -20.56 -30.12 32.18
N ARG A 3 -21.29 -29.25 32.90
CA ARG A 3 -21.69 -27.92 32.38
C ARG A 3 -20.55 -26.89 32.32
N LEU A 4 -19.47 -27.09 33.07
CA LEU A 4 -18.32 -26.17 33.10
C LEU A 4 -17.39 -26.40 31.89
N VAL A 5 -17.28 -27.66 31.45
CA VAL A 5 -16.44 -28.06 30.31
C VAL A 5 -17.04 -27.56 28.99
N LEU A 6 -18.38 -27.58 28.86
CA LEU A 6 -19.06 -27.13 27.65
C LEU A 6 -18.90 -25.60 27.42
N ALA A 7 -18.92 -24.81 28.50
CA ALA A 7 -18.75 -23.36 28.44
C ALA A 7 -17.30 -22.95 28.09
N LEU A 8 -16.31 -23.75 28.46
CA LEU A 8 -14.91 -23.49 28.11
C LEU A 8 -14.62 -23.78 26.62
N VAL A 9 -15.30 -24.78 26.03
CA VAL A 9 -15.11 -25.14 24.61
C VAL A 9 -15.72 -24.10 23.68
N THR A 10 -16.88 -23.53 24.00
CA THR A 10 -17.48 -22.45 23.19
C THR A 10 -16.69 -21.14 23.27
N LEU A 11 -16.09 -20.81 24.41
CA LEU A 11 -15.24 -19.63 24.55
C LEU A 11 -13.93 -19.74 23.75
N ALA A 12 -13.34 -20.94 23.68
CA ALA A 12 -12.11 -21.18 22.91
C ALA A 12 -12.33 -21.07 21.38
N CYS A 13 -13.50 -21.46 20.86
CA CYS A 13 -13.82 -21.27 19.44
C CYS A 13 -14.04 -19.80 19.06
N PHE A 14 -14.51 -18.95 19.98
CA PHE A 14 -14.70 -17.52 19.70
C PHE A 14 -13.38 -16.75 19.63
N ILE A 15 -12.35 -17.16 20.38
CA ILE A 15 -11.03 -16.51 20.40
C ILE A 15 -10.22 -16.84 19.12
N LEU A 16 -10.49 -17.97 18.46
CA LEU A 16 -9.84 -18.32 17.19
C LEU A 16 -10.41 -17.57 15.97
N LEU A 17 -11.54 -16.86 16.12
CA LEU A 17 -12.12 -16.03 15.05
C LEU A 17 -11.67 -14.56 15.12
N THR A 18 -11.00 -14.13 16.18
CA THR A 18 -10.54 -12.74 16.34
C THR A 18 -9.15 -12.47 15.74
N GLY A 19 -8.55 -13.42 15.02
CA GLY A 19 -7.17 -13.32 14.51
C GLY A 19 -7.00 -12.84 13.07
N CYS A 20 -8.07 -12.48 12.35
CA CYS A 20 -7.99 -12.08 10.92
C CYS A 20 -8.48 -10.65 10.70
N GLY A 21 -7.77 -9.66 11.23
CA GLY A 21 -7.91 -8.25 10.86
C GLY A 21 -6.52 -7.64 10.80
N GLY A 22 -5.80 -7.74 9.69
CA GLY A 22 -6.14 -7.02 8.46
C GLY A 22 -5.61 -5.57 8.48
N GLY A 23 -4.63 -5.25 9.34
CA GLY A 23 -4.15 -3.89 9.54
C GLY A 23 -2.71 -3.61 9.12
N GLU A 24 -1.94 -4.60 8.65
CA GLU A 24 -0.51 -4.40 8.36
C GLU A 24 -0.21 -4.64 6.88
N ALA A 25 0.66 -3.81 6.32
CA ALA A 25 1.09 -3.94 4.93
C ALA A 25 1.81 -5.28 4.72
N ARG A 26 1.58 -5.93 3.57
CA ARG A 26 2.24 -7.22 3.26
C ARG A 26 3.76 -7.11 3.14
N SER A 27 4.29 -5.90 2.91
CA SER A 27 5.72 -5.63 2.86
C SER A 27 6.02 -4.24 3.42
N ARG A 28 7.26 -4.04 3.88
CA ARG A 28 7.70 -2.72 4.33
C ARG A 28 7.62 -1.72 3.16
N PRO A 29 6.97 -0.56 3.33
CA PRO A 29 6.91 0.46 2.29
C PRO A 29 8.30 0.89 1.84
N LEU A 30 8.48 1.00 0.52
CA LEU A 30 9.65 1.70 -0.02
C LEU A 30 9.53 3.19 0.30
N ASN A 31 10.65 3.81 0.65
CA ASN A 31 10.69 5.27 0.73
C ASN A 31 10.74 5.90 -0.67
N ARG A 32 10.49 7.21 -0.75
CA ARG A 32 10.47 7.97 -1.99
C ARG A 32 11.77 7.86 -2.76
N GLY A 33 12.91 7.89 -2.08
CA GLY A 33 14.23 7.76 -2.71
C GLY A 33 14.44 6.40 -3.37
N GLN A 34 14.02 5.33 -2.69
CA GLN A 34 14.07 3.95 -3.20
C GLN A 34 13.10 3.75 -4.37
N ALA A 35 11.89 4.29 -4.29
CA ALA A 35 10.95 4.24 -5.42
C ALA A 35 11.47 5.06 -6.60
N ALA A 36 11.99 6.27 -6.35
CA ALA A 36 12.52 7.16 -7.37
C ALA A 36 13.77 6.60 -8.05
N SER A 37 14.55 5.72 -7.43
CA SER A 37 15.70 5.07 -8.08
C SER A 37 15.31 3.87 -8.95
N ARG A 38 14.09 3.34 -8.79
CA ARG A 38 13.57 2.21 -9.59
C ARG A 38 12.92 2.70 -10.87
N THR A 39 13.74 2.81 -11.92
CA THR A 39 13.32 3.25 -13.26
C THR A 39 12.95 2.10 -14.20
N GLU A 40 13.05 0.85 -13.75
CA GLU A 40 12.60 -0.31 -14.53
C GLU A 40 11.08 -0.28 -14.66
N VAL A 41 10.58 -0.39 -15.90
CA VAL A 41 9.15 -0.53 -16.18
C VAL A 41 8.73 -1.95 -15.89
N MET A 42 7.72 -2.12 -15.05
CA MET A 42 7.23 -3.42 -14.58
C MET A 42 5.73 -3.52 -14.79
N GLU A 43 5.24 -4.74 -14.98
CA GLU A 43 3.83 -5.05 -14.89
C GLU A 43 3.46 -5.35 -13.43
N LEU A 44 2.53 -4.56 -12.87
CA LEU A 44 2.16 -4.58 -11.46
C LEU A 44 0.66 -4.82 -11.34
N LYS A 45 0.26 -5.77 -10.49
CA LYS A 45 -1.14 -5.93 -10.09
C LYS A 45 -1.37 -5.20 -8.76
N VAL A 46 -2.29 -4.24 -8.74
CA VAL A 46 -2.64 -3.52 -7.52
C VAL A 46 -3.48 -4.41 -6.63
N VAL A 47 -2.98 -4.67 -5.42
CA VAL A 47 -3.64 -5.50 -4.41
C VAL A 47 -4.42 -4.63 -3.45
N LYS A 48 -3.82 -3.53 -3.00
CA LYS A 48 -4.44 -2.63 -2.03
C LYS A 48 -3.90 -1.21 -2.19
N VAL A 49 -4.75 -0.22 -1.95
CA VAL A 49 -4.37 1.19 -1.90
C VAL A 49 -4.67 1.73 -0.50
N TRP A 50 -3.65 2.25 0.14
CA TRP A 50 -3.75 2.88 1.45
C TRP A 50 -3.62 4.39 1.30
N ASP A 51 -4.57 5.14 1.82
CA ASP A 51 -4.51 6.60 1.94
C ASP A 51 -3.86 6.95 3.28
N VAL A 52 -2.77 7.72 3.22
CA VAL A 52 -1.94 8.01 4.39
C VAL A 52 -2.70 8.80 5.46
N VAL A 53 -3.69 9.61 5.06
CA VAL A 53 -4.50 10.42 5.96
C VAL A 53 -5.66 9.61 6.53
N SER A 54 -6.44 8.93 5.69
CA SER A 54 -7.64 8.22 6.15
C SER A 54 -7.32 6.92 6.88
N ASP A 55 -6.26 6.22 6.47
CA ASP A 55 -5.87 4.94 7.09
C ASP A 55 -4.92 5.12 8.27
N ALA A 56 -4.70 6.37 8.70
CA ALA A 56 -3.95 6.74 9.89
C ALA A 56 -2.54 6.11 9.97
N LEU A 57 -1.83 6.02 8.82
CA LEU A 57 -0.46 5.51 8.71
C LEU A 57 0.58 6.52 9.26
N ASN A 58 0.26 7.17 10.38
CA ASN A 58 0.93 8.35 10.92
C ASN A 58 2.39 8.10 11.33
N HIS A 59 2.79 6.85 11.56
CA HIS A 59 4.14 6.49 11.98
C HIS A 59 5.12 6.42 10.80
N ASP A 60 4.61 6.16 9.59
CA ASP A 60 5.40 5.96 8.37
C ASP A 60 5.17 7.07 7.33
N ARG A 61 4.57 8.21 7.74
CA ARG A 61 4.23 9.32 6.84
C ARG A 61 5.50 9.99 6.31
N GLU A 62 5.96 9.55 5.15
CA GLU A 62 7.00 10.25 4.41
C GLU A 62 6.45 11.56 3.82
N PRO A 63 7.12 12.71 4.02
CA PRO A 63 6.65 13.99 3.50
C PRO A 63 6.42 13.95 1.99
N GLY A 64 5.20 14.31 1.61
CA GLY A 64 4.83 14.39 0.21
C GLY A 64 4.41 13.08 -0.44
N ILE A 65 4.20 12.00 0.33
CA ILE A 65 3.51 10.80 -0.14
C ILE A 65 2.04 10.89 0.26
N SER A 66 1.14 10.62 -0.69
CA SER A 66 -0.31 10.66 -0.49
C SER A 66 -0.89 9.28 -0.20
N HIS A 67 -0.32 8.24 -0.84
CA HIS A 67 -0.82 6.88 -0.75
C HIS A 67 0.34 5.88 -0.71
N TYR A 68 0.09 4.71 -0.14
CA TYR A 68 0.93 3.52 -0.33
C TYR A 68 0.15 2.47 -1.10
N ILE A 69 0.75 1.92 -2.14
CA ILE A 69 0.11 0.97 -3.03
C ILE A 69 0.81 -0.38 -2.86
N GLU A 70 0.07 -1.37 -2.38
CA GLU A 70 0.52 -2.75 -2.41
C GLU A 70 0.32 -3.34 -3.79
N VAL A 71 1.38 -3.94 -4.32
CA VAL A 71 1.38 -4.56 -5.63
C VAL A 71 1.99 -5.96 -5.59
N ASP A 72 1.49 -6.82 -6.46
CA ASP A 72 2.19 -8.03 -6.88
C ASP A 72 2.95 -7.71 -8.18
N VAL A 73 4.26 -7.95 -8.20
CA VAL A 73 5.09 -7.71 -9.40
C VAL A 73 4.96 -8.91 -10.33
N LEU A 74 4.41 -8.69 -11.52
CA LEU A 74 4.16 -9.74 -12.52
C LEU A 74 5.34 -9.91 -13.49
N SER A 75 6.13 -8.86 -13.72
CA SER A 75 7.29 -8.90 -14.64
C SER A 75 8.48 -8.04 -14.16
N GLY A 76 9.66 -8.30 -14.74
CA GLY A 76 10.91 -7.59 -14.42
C GLY A 76 11.75 -8.27 -13.34
N SER A 77 12.80 -7.57 -12.89
CA SER A 77 13.81 -8.11 -11.96
C SER A 77 13.27 -8.52 -10.58
N ALA A 78 12.11 -7.99 -10.18
CA ALA A 78 11.45 -8.29 -8.91
C ALA A 78 10.18 -9.15 -9.05
N ALA A 79 9.97 -9.81 -10.21
CA ALA A 79 8.79 -10.64 -10.45
C ALA A 79 8.57 -11.68 -9.34
N GLY A 80 7.31 -11.86 -8.94
CA GLY A 80 6.90 -12.75 -7.85
C GLY A 80 7.14 -12.21 -6.44
N THR A 81 7.73 -11.01 -6.30
CA THR A 81 7.94 -10.37 -4.99
C THR A 81 6.85 -9.33 -4.75
N PRO A 82 6.10 -9.38 -3.63
CA PRO A 82 5.17 -8.31 -3.27
C PRO A 82 5.94 -7.04 -2.90
N LEU A 83 5.43 -5.89 -3.32
CA LEU A 83 6.00 -4.58 -2.97
C LEU A 83 4.92 -3.65 -2.44
N THR A 84 5.33 -2.71 -1.60
CA THR A 84 4.52 -1.59 -1.15
C THR A 84 5.19 -0.31 -1.59
N LEU A 85 4.59 0.37 -2.57
CA LEU A 85 5.19 1.48 -3.29
C LEU A 85 4.53 2.80 -2.88
N PRO A 86 5.31 3.87 -2.66
CA PRO A 86 4.76 5.19 -2.40
C PRO A 86 4.15 5.79 -3.67
N PHE A 87 3.09 6.57 -3.50
CA PHE A 87 2.42 7.30 -4.57
C PHE A 87 2.14 8.75 -4.14
N ASP A 88 2.53 9.70 -4.97
CA ASP A 88 2.29 11.14 -4.78
C ASP A 88 1.35 11.66 -5.86
N GLU A 89 0.05 11.72 -5.54
CA GLU A 89 -1.02 12.17 -6.45
C GLU A 89 -0.76 13.56 -7.04
N TRP A 90 -0.03 14.42 -6.32
CA TRP A 90 0.29 15.77 -6.76
C TRP A 90 1.42 15.79 -7.79
N ASN A 91 2.42 14.93 -7.61
CA ASN A 91 3.50 14.77 -8.56
C ASN A 91 3.06 13.99 -9.80
N VAL A 92 2.22 12.97 -9.63
CA VAL A 92 1.65 12.21 -10.75
C VAL A 92 0.60 13.05 -11.50
N GLY A 93 -0.15 13.89 -10.79
CA GLY A 93 -1.24 14.69 -11.36
C GLY A 93 -2.56 13.90 -11.49
N GLY A 94 -2.71 12.80 -10.75
CA GLY A 94 -3.84 11.90 -10.86
C GLY A 94 -4.01 11.02 -9.62
N ARG A 95 -5.16 10.33 -9.56
CA ARG A 95 -5.47 9.37 -8.49
C ARG A 95 -4.59 8.11 -8.61
N PRO A 96 -4.35 7.38 -7.50
CA PRO A 96 -3.73 6.08 -7.57
C PRO A 96 -4.57 5.12 -8.46
N PRO A 97 -3.94 4.13 -9.11
CA PRO A 97 -4.67 3.12 -9.85
C PRO A 97 -5.62 2.34 -8.92
N ALA A 98 -6.75 1.88 -9.47
CA ALA A 98 -7.75 1.16 -8.69
C ALA A 98 -7.23 -0.21 -8.20
N GLU A 99 -7.72 -0.65 -7.05
CA GLU A 99 -7.48 -2.02 -6.57
C GLU A 99 -7.94 -3.06 -7.57
N GLY A 100 -7.19 -4.15 -7.71
CA GLY A 100 -7.42 -5.21 -8.68
C GLY A 100 -6.97 -4.89 -10.12
N SER A 101 -6.58 -3.64 -10.42
CA SER A 101 -6.08 -3.27 -11.75
C SER A 101 -4.65 -3.76 -11.99
N THR A 102 -4.32 -3.99 -13.28
CA THR A 102 -2.94 -4.21 -13.73
C THR A 102 -2.44 -2.98 -14.46
N VAL A 103 -1.22 -2.55 -14.12
CA VAL A 103 -0.58 -1.36 -14.70
C VAL A 103 0.85 -1.68 -15.13
N VAL A 104 1.30 -1.04 -16.20
CA VAL A 104 2.67 -1.15 -16.71
C VAL A 104 3.36 0.19 -16.47
N VAL A 105 4.24 0.25 -15.49
CA VAL A 105 4.81 1.52 -14.99
C VAL A 105 6.13 1.29 -14.27
N ALA A 106 7.00 2.29 -14.24
CA ALA A 106 8.15 2.27 -13.33
C ALA A 106 7.75 2.85 -11.97
N PRO A 107 8.15 2.25 -10.82
CA PRO A 107 7.86 2.81 -9.50
C PRO A 107 8.30 4.27 -9.34
N ALA A 108 9.36 4.68 -10.04
CA ALA A 108 9.81 6.07 -10.07
C ALA A 108 8.74 7.04 -10.60
N ASP A 109 7.87 6.62 -11.52
CA ASP A 109 6.84 7.47 -12.12
C ASP A 109 5.71 7.81 -11.14
N TRP A 110 5.55 7.05 -10.04
CA TRP A 110 4.54 7.31 -9.01
C TRP A 110 4.96 8.37 -7.99
N VAL A 111 6.25 8.74 -7.97
CA VAL A 111 6.79 9.71 -7.01
C VAL A 111 7.50 10.88 -7.67
N ARG A 112 7.97 10.72 -8.92
CA ARG A 112 8.56 11.80 -9.70
C ARG A 112 7.46 12.68 -10.29
N ARG A 113 7.81 13.93 -10.53
CA ARG A 113 6.91 14.89 -11.19
C ARG A 113 6.66 14.44 -12.63
N GLY A 114 5.43 14.04 -12.92
CA GLY A 114 4.94 13.76 -14.27
C GLY A 114 4.68 15.04 -15.07
N LYS A 115 4.47 14.90 -16.38
CA LYS A 115 4.09 16.03 -17.27
C LYS A 115 2.76 16.65 -16.88
N ASP A 116 1.86 15.83 -16.32
CA ASP A 116 0.52 16.23 -15.89
C ASP A 116 0.48 16.70 -14.43
N SER A 117 1.64 16.81 -13.77
CA SER A 117 1.71 17.33 -12.41
C SER A 117 1.18 18.75 -12.35
N ARG A 118 0.22 18.98 -11.45
CA ARG A 118 -0.27 20.32 -11.13
C ARG A 118 0.51 20.98 -10.00
N GLY A 119 1.53 20.29 -9.46
CA GLY A 119 2.21 20.68 -8.24
C GLY A 119 1.31 20.59 -7.01
N ARG A 120 1.90 20.71 -5.82
CA ARG A 120 1.12 20.88 -4.59
C ARG A 120 0.64 22.33 -4.49
N PRO A 121 -0.61 22.60 -4.08
CA PRO A 121 -1.04 23.96 -3.77
C PRO A 121 -0.12 24.54 -2.69
N PHE A 122 0.38 25.76 -2.90
CA PHE A 122 1.18 26.46 -1.90
C PHE A 122 0.31 26.70 -0.65
N GLY A 123 0.59 26.00 0.46
CA GLY A 123 0.00 26.28 1.77
C GLY A 123 -1.01 25.28 2.36
N GLY A 124 -1.12 24.04 1.85
CA GLY A 124 -1.99 23.01 2.45
C GLY A 124 -1.23 21.73 2.83
N TRP A 125 -1.39 21.28 4.07
CA TRP A 125 -0.86 20.03 4.64
C TRP A 125 -1.99 19.05 4.97
#